data_AF-A0A4P6YTE2-F1
#
_entry.id   AF-A0A4P6YTE2-F1
#
_cell.length_a   1.000
_cell.length_b   1.000
_cell.length_c   1.000
_cell.angle_alpha   90.00
_cell.angle_beta   90.00
_cell.angle_gamma   90.00
#
_symmetry.space_group_name_H-M   'P 1'
#
loop_
_entity.id
_entity.type
_entity.pdbx_description
1 polymer ?
#
loop_
_entity_poly.entity_id
_entity_poly.type
_entity_poly.pdbx_seq_one_letter_code
_entity_poly.pdbx_strand_id
1 'polypeptide(L)'
;MKDTEKLTLMLMYLNGFKENDSRFRQTETDAVMQSWKGYEFGVLDGLDSAALIDQGSRRSKSAAISPAGVEQAKQLLAEYNLTDPWEADDNK
;
A
#
# COMPACT_ATOMS: atom_id res chain seq x y z
N MET A 1 11.75 9.45 -5.40
CA MET A 1 11.04 8.23 -5.82
C MET A 1 11.28 8.00 -7.30
N LYS A 2 11.72 6.80 -7.67
CA LYS A 2 11.92 6.37 -9.07
C LYS A 2 10.57 6.04 -9.72
N ASP A 3 10.52 6.00 -11.05
CA ASP A 3 9.28 5.67 -11.77
C ASP A 3 8.79 4.25 -11.45
N THR A 4 9.70 3.30 -11.26
CA THR A 4 9.36 1.93 -10.85
C THR A 4 8.74 1.88 -9.45
N GLU A 5 9.19 2.73 -8.53
CA GLU A 5 8.63 2.84 -7.18
C GLU A 5 7.22 3.45 -7.23
N LYS A 6 7.02 4.51 -8.04
CA LYS A 6 5.69 5.11 -8.27
C LYS A 6 4.69 4.07 -8.81
N LEU A 7 5.07 3.37 -9.87
CA LEU A 7 4.23 2.35 -10.50
C LEU A 7 3.94 1.18 -9.55
N THR A 8 4.94 0.77 -8.77
CA THR A 8 4.78 -0.32 -7.80
C THR A 8 3.85 0.08 -6.67
N LEU A 9 3.99 1.29 -6.12
CA LEU A 9 3.10 1.79 -5.08
C LEU A 9 1.64 1.89 -5.56
N MET A 10 1.42 2.42 -6.77
CA MET A 10 0.09 2.44 -7.38
C MET A 10 -0.45 1.02 -7.56
N LEU A 11 0.35 0.09 -8.08
CA LEU A 11 -0.08 -1.29 -8.30
C LEU A 11 -0.40 -2.01 -6.98
N MET A 12 0.41 -1.80 -5.94
CA MET A 12 0.17 -2.30 -4.58
C MET A 12 -1.15 -1.78 -4.01
N TYR A 13 -1.45 -0.49 -4.25
CA TYR A 13 -2.70 0.12 -3.80
C TYR A 13 -3.92 -0.38 -4.59
N LEU A 14 -3.79 -0.53 -5.91
CA LEU A 14 -4.88 -1.00 -6.79
C LEU A 14 -5.24 -2.48 -6.56
N ASN A 15 -4.25 -3.33 -6.28
CA ASN A 15 -4.47 -4.76 -5.99
C ASN A 15 -4.49 -5.09 -4.50
N GLY A 16 -4.45 -4.05 -3.66
CA GLY A 16 -4.42 -4.17 -2.23
C GLY A 16 -5.71 -4.79 -1.68
N PHE A 17 -5.66 -5.20 -0.43
CA PHE A 17 -6.82 -5.71 0.29
C PHE A 17 -6.80 -5.22 1.73
N LYS A 18 -7.99 -5.00 2.30
CA LYS A 18 -8.15 -4.72 3.72
C LYS A 18 -8.15 -6.06 4.46
N GLU A 19 -7.08 -6.36 5.19
CA GLU A 19 -7.04 -7.59 5.98
C GLU A 19 -7.77 -7.38 7.31
N ASN A 20 -8.92 -8.04 7.48
CA ASN A 20 -9.70 -8.03 8.72
C ASN A 20 -9.15 -8.99 9.80
N ASP A 21 -7.95 -9.54 9.61
CA ASP A 21 -7.35 -10.48 10.55
C ASP A 21 -6.87 -9.75 11.82
N SER A 22 -7.51 -10.07 12.93
CA SER A 22 -7.26 -9.49 14.26
C SER A 22 -5.83 -9.70 14.78
N ARG A 23 -5.04 -10.56 14.13
CA ARG A 23 -3.62 -10.80 14.45
C ARG A 23 -2.68 -9.67 14.01
N PHE A 24 -3.11 -8.81 13.08
CA PHE A 24 -2.35 -7.65 12.60
C PHE A 24 -2.95 -6.31 13.02
N ARG A 25 -4.11 -6.31 13.70
CA ARG A 25 -4.67 -5.13 14.35
C ARG A 25 -3.80 -4.75 15.56
N GLN A 26 -3.00 -3.68 15.42
CA GLN A 26 -2.40 -3.01 16.58
C GLN A 26 -3.40 -2.05 17.25
N THR A 27 -4.43 -1.61 16.52
CA THR A 27 -5.52 -0.73 17.00
C THR A 27 -6.84 -1.10 16.28
N GLU A 28 -7.99 -0.83 16.92
CA GLU A 28 -9.33 -1.13 16.36
C GLU A 28 -9.75 -0.26 15.17
N THR A 29 -8.99 0.80 14.86
CA THR A 29 -9.46 1.90 13.99
C THR A 29 -8.88 1.88 12.57
N ASP A 30 -7.78 1.18 12.32
CA ASP A 30 -7.11 1.22 11.01
C ASP A 30 -7.20 -0.13 10.31
N ALA A 31 -8.14 -0.26 9.37
CA ALA A 31 -8.05 -1.31 8.37
C ALA A 31 -6.78 -1.03 7.53
N VAL A 32 -5.66 -1.62 7.90
CA VAL A 32 -4.39 -1.44 7.21
C VAL A 32 -4.52 -2.04 5.81
N MET A 33 -4.37 -1.20 4.79
CA MET A 33 -4.34 -1.66 3.40
C MET A 33 -3.09 -2.52 3.22
N GLN A 34 -3.25 -3.77 2.81
CA GLN A 34 -2.16 -4.73 2.60
C GLN A 34 -1.99 -5.02 1.12
N SER A 35 -0.78 -5.36 0.69
CA SER A 35 -0.52 -5.93 -0.63
C SER A 35 0.53 -7.04 -0.55
N TRP A 36 0.53 -7.96 -1.51
CA TRP A 36 1.52 -9.04 -1.56
C TRP A 36 2.90 -8.52 -1.97
N LYS A 37 3.97 -9.05 -1.36
CA LYS A 37 5.37 -8.73 -1.68
C LYS A 37 5.86 -9.41 -2.97
N GLY A 38 5.12 -9.28 -4.06
CA GLY A 38 5.43 -9.89 -5.36
C GLY A 38 6.34 -9.04 -6.26
N TYR A 39 6.91 -7.96 -5.72
CA TYR A 39 7.64 -6.94 -6.47
C TYR A 39 9.16 -7.08 -6.30
N GLU A 40 9.92 -6.32 -7.09
CA GLU A 40 11.37 -6.27 -6.99
C GLU A 40 11.80 -5.76 -5.60
N PHE A 41 12.75 -6.46 -4.96
CA PHE A 41 13.11 -6.21 -3.56
C PHE A 41 13.71 -4.81 -3.34
N GLY A 42 14.55 -4.31 -4.25
CA GLY A 42 15.12 -2.97 -4.15
C GLY A 42 14.06 -1.86 -4.21
N VAL A 43 12.98 -2.05 -4.98
CA VAL A 43 11.83 -1.15 -5.01
C VAL A 43 11.07 -1.19 -3.69
N LEU A 44 10.81 -2.39 -3.14
CA LEU A 44 10.16 -2.52 -1.83
C LEU A 44 11.00 -1.87 -0.73
N ASP A 45 12.30 -2.09 -0.72
CA ASP A 45 13.23 -1.49 0.24
C ASP A 45 13.26 0.04 0.12
N GLY A 46 13.15 0.58 -1.10
CA GLY A 46 13.03 2.02 -1.34
C GLY A 46 11.73 2.62 -0.81
N LEU A 47 10.60 1.93 -1.02
CA LEU A 47 9.29 2.35 -0.51
C LEU A 47 9.20 2.26 1.03
N ASP A 48 9.80 1.23 1.62
CA ASP A 48 9.90 1.02 3.06
C ASP A 48 10.79 2.09 3.72
N SER A 49 11.95 2.35 3.12
CA SER A 49 12.85 3.45 3.55
C SER A 49 12.19 4.83 3.47
N ALA A 50 11.20 5.00 2.58
CA ALA A 50 10.40 6.21 2.46
C ALA A 50 9.17 6.25 3.38
N ALA A 51 8.98 5.23 4.23
CA ALA A 51 7.82 5.06 5.12
C ALA A 51 6.46 5.03 4.41
N LEU A 52 6.44 4.65 3.13
CA LEU A 52 5.20 4.50 2.34
C LEU A 52 4.60 3.11 2.51
N ILE A 53 5.43 2.11 2.78
CA ILE A 53 5.01 0.76 3.13
C ILE A 53 5.76 0.28 4.37
N ASP A 54 5.22 -0.74 5.03
CA ASP A 54 5.89 -1.52 6.06
C ASP A 54 5.91 -2.98 5.60
N GLN A 55 7.11 -3.48 5.29
CA GLN A 55 7.27 -4.87 4.88
C GLN A 55 7.11 -5.85 6.06
N GLY A 56 7.15 -5.39 7.31
CA GLY A 56 7.15 -6.24 8.49
C GLY A 56 8.33 -7.21 8.48
N SER A 57 8.09 -8.49 8.78
CA SER A 57 9.17 -9.49 8.77
C SER A 57 9.64 -9.82 7.34
N ARG A 58 10.93 -10.14 7.18
CA ARG A 58 11.47 -10.74 5.94
C ARG A 58 10.75 -12.02 5.49
N ARG A 59 10.08 -12.73 6.41
CA ARG A 59 9.29 -13.94 6.09
C ARG A 59 7.82 -13.64 5.78
N SER A 60 7.36 -12.39 6.00
CA SER A 60 5.99 -11.99 5.69
C SER A 60 5.77 -11.96 4.19
N LYS A 61 4.60 -12.44 3.77
CA LYS A 61 4.18 -12.47 2.36
C LYS A 61 3.50 -11.18 1.91
N SER A 62 2.94 -10.42 2.85
CA SER A 62 2.29 -9.13 2.63
C SER A 62 3.12 -7.99 3.20
N ALA A 63 2.90 -6.79 2.68
CA ALA A 63 3.38 -5.51 3.19
C ALA A 63 2.19 -4.58 3.39
N ALA A 64 2.21 -3.85 4.49
CA ALA A 64 1.22 -2.84 4.81
C ALA A 64 1.53 -1.55 4.06
N ILE A 65 0.51 -0.89 3.52
CA ILE A 65 0.62 0.46 2.97
C ILE A 65 0.30 1.44 4.10
N SER A 66 1.22 2.36 4.39
CA SER A 66 1.00 3.36 5.42
C SER A 66 -0.05 4.38 4.98
N PRO A 67 -0.64 5.17 5.89
CA PRO A 67 -1.54 6.26 5.51
C PRO A 67 -0.90 7.23 4.50
N ALA A 68 0.39 7.56 4.68
CA ALA A 68 1.16 8.36 3.74
C ALA A 68 1.33 7.66 2.38
N GLY A 69 1.54 6.34 2.38
CA GLY A 69 1.59 5.53 1.16
C GLY A 69 0.27 5.54 0.38
N VAL A 70 -0.86 5.47 1.08
CA VAL A 70 -2.20 5.57 0.48
C VAL A 70 -2.43 6.95 -0.14
N GLU A 71 -2.16 8.03 0.59
CA GLU A 71 -2.28 9.39 0.05
C GLU A 71 -1.38 9.60 -1.18
N GLN A 72 -0.14 9.12 -1.10
CA GLN A 72 0.79 9.21 -2.22
C GLN A 72 0.32 8.38 -3.42
N ALA A 73 -0.25 7.19 -3.21
CA ALA A 73 -0.81 6.38 -4.27
C ALA A 73 -2.00 7.08 -4.94
N LYS A 74 -2.92 7.67 -4.16
CA LYS A 74 -4.06 8.44 -4.68
C LYS A 74 -3.61 9.63 -5.53
N GLN A 75 -2.61 10.38 -5.07
CA GLN A 75 -2.02 11.49 -5.84
C GLN A 75 -1.43 11.01 -7.18
N LEU A 76 -0.72 9.88 -7.17
CA LEU A 76 -0.17 9.30 -8.39
C LEU A 76 -1.28 8.82 -9.33
N LEU A 77 -2.31 8.14 -8.82
CA LEU A 77 -3.45 7.73 -9.66
C LEU A 77 -4.09 8.94 -10.35
N ALA A 78 -4.27 10.05 -9.65
CA ALA A 78 -4.78 11.30 -10.23
C ALA A 78 -3.84 11.88 -11.30
N GLU A 79 -2.52 11.87 -11.08
CA GLU A 79 -1.52 12.32 -12.06
C GLU A 79 -1.61 11.52 -13.37
N TYR A 80 -1.87 10.22 -13.28
CA TYR A 80 -2.02 9.33 -14.43
C TYR A 80 -3.46 9.19 -14.97
N ASN A 81 -4.43 9.96 -14.43
CA ASN A 81 -5.86 9.86 -14.75
C ASN A 81 -6.45 8.45 -14.58
N LEU A 82 -6.02 7.74 -13.53
CA LEU A 82 -6.52 6.43 -13.15
C LEU A 82 -7.60 6.56 -12.07
N THR A 83 -8.59 5.65 -12.10
CA THR A 83 -9.68 5.63 -11.12
C THR A 83 -9.21 5.07 -9.77
N ASP A 84 -9.59 5.73 -8.66
CA ASP A 84 -9.39 5.20 -7.31
C ASP A 84 -10.45 4.11 -7.02
N PRO A 85 -10.07 2.83 -6.85
CA PRO A 85 -11.04 1.76 -6.61
C PRO A 85 -11.64 1.79 -5.19
N TRP A 86 -11.08 2.59 -4.28
CA TRP A 86 -11.48 2.63 -2.87
C TRP A 86 -12.35 3.83 -2.50
N GLU A 87 -12.55 4.80 -3.41
CA GLU A 87 -13.40 5.98 -3.18
C GLU A 87 -14.87 5.63 -2.86
N ALA A 88 -15.36 4.47 -3.34
CA ALA A 88 -16.74 4.03 -3.12
C ALA A 88 -16.99 3.38 -1.75
N ASP A 89 -15.94 3.04 -1.01
CA ASP A 89 -16.00 2.24 0.23
C ASP A 89 -16.18 3.10 1.49
N ASP A 90 -15.96 4.42 1.40
CA ASP A 90 -16.05 5.37 2.53
C ASP A 90 -17.50 5.84 2.83
N ASN A 91 -18.50 5.30 2.13
CA ASN A 91 -19.89 5.77 2.16
C ASN A 91 -20.90 4.70 2.63
N LYS A 92 -20.47 3.73 3.44
CA LYS A 92 -21.33 2.63 3.93
C LYS A 92 -21.31 2.45 5.44
#